data_AF-A0ABD1SID8-F1
#
_entry.id   AF-A0ABD1SID8-F1
#
_cell.length_a   1.000
_cell.length_b   1.000
_cell.length_c   1.000
_cell.angle_alpha   90.00
_cell.angle_beta   90.00
_cell.angle_gamma   90.00
#
_symmetry.space_group_name_H-M   'P 1'
#
loop_
_entity.id
_entity.type
_entity.pdbx_description
1 polymer ?
#
loop_
_entity_poly.entity_id
_entity_poly.type
_entity_poly.pdbx_seq_one_letter_code
_entity_poly.pdbx_strand_id
1 'polypeptide(L)'
;MIRGELDPNFMETKRNKLLWELISMKMKEKGYSKSPEQCKCKWKNLVTRYKGYETMEAEGMRQQFPFYNELQAIFTARMQRMVNSKKRELQDLLSSDEEDDYDGETTESRAKKKRKIKGNANPSGSGKLFIREIMGKLMKQQLEMENQWLKAYEEKEEERRIKEMEWRQTMEDLENERIMMDSRWREREEQWRIREETRAEKMDVLITALLNKLTRDDM
;
A
#
# COMPACT_ATOMS: atom_id res chain seq x y z
N MET A 1 22.65 -4.52 -1.11
CA MET A 1 22.13 -3.64 -0.03
C MET A 1 22.05 -4.38 1.32
N ILE A 2 22.62 -3.86 2.42
CA ILE A 2 22.60 -4.51 3.76
C ILE A 2 21.18 -4.88 4.21
N ARG A 3 20.21 -3.99 3.98
CA ARG A 3 18.81 -4.23 4.35
C ARG A 3 18.17 -5.37 3.54
N GLY A 4 18.59 -5.58 2.29
CA GLY A 4 18.07 -6.67 1.45
C GLY A 4 18.46 -8.04 1.99
N GLU A 5 19.72 -8.20 2.41
CA GLU A 5 20.23 -9.44 3.02
C GLU A 5 19.44 -9.84 4.28
N LEU A 6 19.06 -8.86 5.09
CA LEU A 6 18.34 -9.08 6.34
C LEU A 6 16.81 -9.08 6.16
N ASP A 7 16.30 -8.82 4.95
CA ASP A 7 14.85 -8.77 4.71
C ASP A 7 14.07 -9.99 5.17
N PRO A 8 14.59 -11.23 5.04
CA PRO A 8 13.92 -12.40 5.58
C PRO A 8 13.63 -12.31 7.07
N ASN A 9 14.62 -11.92 7.87
CA ASN A 9 14.49 -11.83 9.31
C ASN A 9 13.47 -10.74 9.72
N PHE A 10 13.35 -9.67 8.93
CA PHE A 10 12.33 -8.63 9.16
C PHE A 10 10.90 -9.13 8.95
N MET A 11 10.69 -10.19 8.17
CA MET A 11 9.38 -10.78 7.94
C MET A 11 9.02 -11.83 9.00
N GLU A 12 10.01 -12.42 9.66
CA GLU A 12 9.83 -13.48 10.66
C GLU A 12 9.51 -12.95 12.06
N THR A 13 10.01 -11.76 12.43
CA THR A 13 9.83 -11.19 13.77
C THR A 13 9.01 -9.90 13.81
N LYS A 14 8.09 -9.82 14.78
CA LYS A 14 7.35 -8.58 15.08
C LYS A 14 8.21 -7.52 15.77
N ARG A 15 9.29 -7.92 16.47
CA ARG A 15 10.21 -7.00 17.16
C ARG A 15 11.53 -6.88 16.39
N ASN A 16 11.66 -5.81 15.62
CA ASN A 16 12.79 -5.60 14.72
C ASN A 16 13.89 -4.65 15.27
N LYS A 17 13.84 -4.27 16.56
CA LYS A 17 14.84 -3.36 17.17
C LYS A 17 16.28 -3.85 16.97
N LEU A 18 16.55 -5.10 17.30
CA LEU A 18 17.88 -5.72 17.16
C LEU A 18 18.34 -5.79 15.69
N LEU A 19 17.41 -5.94 14.74
CA LEU A 19 17.75 -5.94 13.31
C LEU A 19 18.21 -4.56 12.85
N TRP A 20 17.64 -3.48 13.39
CA TRP A 20 18.11 -2.13 13.11
C TRP A 20 19.47 -1.84 13.75
N GLU A 21 19.73 -2.37 14.95
CA GLU A 21 21.05 -2.33 15.59
C GLU A 21 22.10 -3.07 14.75
N LEU A 22 21.76 -4.25 14.24
CA LEU A 22 22.62 -5.03 13.35
C LEU A 22 22.93 -4.30 12.04
N ILE A 23 21.94 -3.64 11.43
CA ILE A 23 22.15 -2.82 10.23
C ILE A 23 23.08 -1.65 10.53
N SER A 24 22.86 -0.95 11.65
CA SER A 24 23.71 0.15 12.12
C SER A 24 25.16 -0.29 12.30
N MET A 25 25.36 -1.47 12.90
CA MET A 25 26.69 -2.06 13.08
C MET A 25 27.36 -2.40 11.73
N LYS A 26 26.65 -3.09 10.83
CA LYS A 26 27.15 -3.38 9.47
C LYS A 26 27.44 -2.11 8.66
N MET A 27 26.67 -1.05 8.84
CA MET A 27 26.93 0.26 8.23
C MET A 27 28.24 0.87 8.76
N LYS A 28 28.45 0.79 10.07
CA LYS A 28 29.67 1.28 10.74
C LYS A 28 30.92 0.51 10.27
N GLU A 29 30.83 -0.80 10.11
CA GLU A 29 31.91 -1.65 9.57
C GLU A 29 32.33 -1.22 8.15
N LYS A 30 31.38 -0.72 7.36
CA LYS A 30 31.64 -0.16 6.02
C LYS A 30 32.10 1.31 6.05
N GLY A 31 32.40 1.86 7.22
CA GLY A 31 32.83 3.25 7.40
C GLY A 31 31.69 4.26 7.52
N TYR A 32 30.43 3.84 7.53
CA TYR A 32 29.27 4.72 7.66
C TYR A 32 28.71 4.70 9.08
N SER A 33 29.11 5.66 9.91
CA SER A 33 28.54 5.83 11.25
C SER A 33 27.10 6.38 11.14
N LYS A 34 26.11 5.50 11.26
CA LYS A 34 24.68 5.81 11.27
C LYS A 34 24.00 5.07 12.40
N SER A 35 23.12 5.75 13.15
CA SER A 35 22.36 5.10 14.23
C SER A 35 21.30 4.14 13.66
N PRO A 36 20.77 3.21 14.48
CA PRO A 36 19.65 2.34 14.10
C PRO A 36 18.43 3.11 13.61
N GLU A 37 18.09 4.22 14.29
CA GLU A 37 16.97 5.10 13.95
C GLU A 37 17.19 5.82 12.62
N GLN A 38 18.42 6.27 12.36
CA GLN A 38 18.79 6.88 11.08
C GLN A 38 18.69 5.87 9.94
N CYS A 39 19.14 4.64 10.15
CA CYS A 39 19.02 3.56 9.17
C CYS A 39 17.54 3.24 8.88
N LYS A 40 16.71 3.15 9.92
CA LYS A 40 15.26 2.94 9.81
C LYS A 40 14.58 4.09 9.05
N CYS A 41 14.90 5.34 9.37
CA CYS A 41 14.37 6.51 8.69
C CYS A 41 14.77 6.53 7.21
N LYS A 42 16.05 6.26 6.91
CA LYS A 42 16.55 6.18 5.53
C LYS A 42 15.84 5.09 4.74
N TRP A 43 15.64 3.91 5.33
CA TRP A 43 14.88 2.84 4.71
C TRP A 43 13.44 3.25 4.43
N LYS A 44 12.75 3.86 5.42
CA LYS A 44 11.38 4.38 5.22
C LYS A 44 11.31 5.32 4.01
N ASN A 45 12.25 6.27 3.92
CA ASN A 45 12.30 7.22 2.82
C ASN A 45 12.56 6.54 1.46
N LEU A 46 13.45 5.55 1.41
CA LEU A 46 13.71 4.77 0.20
C LEU A 46 12.46 4.02 -0.26
N VAL A 47 11.75 3.36 0.66
CA VAL A 47 10.50 2.65 0.36
C VAL A 47 9.41 3.62 -0.10
N THR A 48 9.26 4.77 0.55
CA THR A 48 8.30 5.80 0.12
C THR A 48 8.58 6.28 -1.29
N ARG A 49 9.84 6.59 -1.62
CA ARG A 49 10.22 6.99 -2.98
C ARG A 49 9.95 5.88 -3.98
N TYR A 50 10.41 4.67 -3.69
CA TYR A 50 10.16 3.51 -4.54
C TYR A 50 8.68 3.32 -4.86
N LYS A 51 7.78 3.42 -3.86
CA LYS A 51 6.33 3.30 -4.09
C LYS A 51 5.77 4.39 -5.01
N GLY A 52 6.30 5.61 -4.91
CA GLY A 52 5.90 6.70 -5.82
C GLY A 52 6.36 6.49 -7.27
N TYR A 53 7.49 5.80 -7.47
CA TYR A 53 7.95 5.43 -8.81
C TYR A 53 7.30 4.15 -9.33
N GLU A 54 6.94 3.20 -8.46
CA GLU A 54 6.27 1.95 -8.83
C GLU A 54 4.93 2.19 -9.55
N THR A 55 4.23 3.28 -9.21
CA THR A 55 2.95 3.65 -9.83
C THR A 55 3.08 4.29 -11.21
N MET A 56 4.29 4.62 -11.66
CA MET A 56 4.50 5.21 -13.00
C MET A 56 4.35 4.14 -14.08
N GLU A 57 3.66 4.41 -15.19
CA GLU A 57 3.40 3.37 -16.21
C GLU A 57 4.64 3.03 -17.05
N ALA A 58 5.47 4.02 -17.36
CA ALA A 58 6.67 3.84 -18.18
C ALA A 58 7.83 3.25 -17.37
N GLU A 59 8.31 2.07 -17.75
CA GLU A 59 9.43 1.38 -17.09
C GLU A 59 10.72 2.23 -17.05
N GLY A 60 11.00 2.96 -18.13
CA GLY A 60 12.13 3.90 -18.18
C GLY A 60 12.03 5.06 -17.18
N MET A 61 10.82 5.47 -16.79
CA MET A 61 10.63 6.49 -15.74
C MET A 61 10.83 5.91 -14.34
N ARG A 62 10.49 4.64 -14.12
CA ARG A 62 10.73 3.94 -12.84
C ARG A 62 12.22 3.81 -12.56
N GLN A 63 13.01 3.50 -13.58
CA GLN A 63 14.46 3.32 -13.50
C GLN A 63 15.23 4.64 -13.28
N GLN A 64 14.58 5.82 -13.38
CA GLN A 64 15.20 7.09 -12.98
C GLN A 64 15.50 7.16 -11.48
N PHE A 65 14.80 6.38 -10.65
CA PHE A 65 15.15 6.27 -9.23
C PHE A 65 16.36 5.33 -9.06
N PRO A 66 17.52 5.82 -8.57
CA PRO A 66 18.77 5.05 -8.61
C PRO A 66 18.76 3.73 -7.84
N PHE A 67 17.88 3.58 -6.86
CA PHE A 67 17.75 2.37 -6.03
C PHE A 67 16.50 1.54 -6.39
N TYR A 68 15.83 1.84 -7.51
CA TYR A 68 14.58 1.18 -7.89
C TYR A 68 14.76 -0.33 -8.05
N ASN A 69 15.72 -0.75 -8.88
CA ASN A 69 15.96 -2.17 -9.16
C ASN A 69 16.34 -2.97 -7.90
N GLU A 70 17.15 -2.37 -7.02
CA GLU A 70 17.52 -3.01 -5.75
C GLU A 70 16.31 -3.19 -4.82
N LEU A 71 15.43 -2.18 -4.73
CA LEU A 71 14.22 -2.28 -3.91
C LEU A 71 13.19 -3.24 -4.54
N GLN A 72 13.03 -3.19 -5.86
CA GLN A 72 12.18 -4.11 -6.61
C GLN A 72 12.59 -5.55 -6.33
N ALA A 73 13.89 -5.87 -6.45
CA ALA A 73 14.41 -7.20 -6.17
C ALA A 73 14.06 -7.69 -4.75
N ILE A 74 14.17 -6.83 -3.74
CA ILE A 74 13.80 -7.17 -2.34
C ILE A 74 12.31 -7.50 -2.24
N PHE A 75 11.44 -6.68 -2.83
CA PHE A 75 9.99 -6.89 -2.75
C PHE A 75 9.52 -8.08 -3.58
N THR A 76 10.06 -8.29 -4.77
CA THR A 76 9.79 -9.47 -5.59
C THR A 76 10.23 -10.75 -4.88
N ALA A 77 11.44 -10.78 -4.32
CA ALA A 77 11.93 -11.92 -3.56
C ALA A 77 11.07 -12.20 -2.31
N ARG A 78 10.58 -11.15 -1.64
CA ARG A 78 9.63 -11.28 -0.52
C ARG A 78 8.31 -11.90 -0.97
N MET A 79 7.74 -11.43 -2.08
CA MET A 79 6.48 -11.97 -2.63
C MET A 79 6.65 -13.46 -2.98
N GLN A 80 7.73 -13.82 -3.67
CA GLN A 80 8.02 -15.21 -4.03
C GLN A 80 8.13 -16.12 -2.80
N ARG A 81 8.75 -15.66 -1.70
CA ARG A 81 8.83 -16.44 -0.45
C ARG A 81 7.47 -16.68 0.18
N MET A 82 6.58 -15.68 0.17
CA MET A 82 5.21 -15.86 0.67
C MET A 82 4.41 -16.85 -0.17
N VAL A 83 4.52 -16.78 -1.51
CA VAL A 83 3.87 -17.72 -2.43
C VAL A 83 4.38 -19.14 -2.22
N ASN A 84 5.69 -19.32 -2.11
CA ASN A 84 6.30 -20.65 -1.90
C ASN A 84 5.93 -21.26 -0.54
N SER A 85 5.78 -20.44 0.51
CA SER A 85 5.34 -20.93 1.83
C SER A 85 3.92 -21.46 1.77
N LYS A 86 3.00 -20.71 1.14
CA LYS A 86 1.61 -21.15 0.91
C LYS A 86 1.52 -22.40 0.03
N LYS A 87 2.37 -22.49 -1.01
CA LYS A 87 2.41 -23.68 -1.89
C LYS A 87 2.81 -24.94 -1.11
N ARG A 88 3.75 -24.82 -0.16
CA ARG A 88 4.16 -25.95 0.70
C ARG A 88 3.05 -26.35 1.68
N GLU A 89 2.37 -25.39 2.31
CA GLU A 89 1.20 -25.68 3.15
C GLU A 89 0.08 -26.39 2.37
N LEU A 90 -0.17 -25.96 1.13
CA LEU A 90 -1.19 -26.57 0.28
C LEU A 90 -0.80 -27.97 -0.20
N GLN A 91 0.50 -28.22 -0.40
CA GLN A 91 1.03 -29.52 -0.78
C GLN A 91 1.04 -30.51 0.39
N ASP A 92 1.33 -30.04 1.61
CA ASP A 92 1.28 -30.85 2.83
C ASP A 92 -0.16 -31.30 3.16
N LEU A 93 -1.15 -30.43 2.90
CA LEU A 93 -2.57 -30.78 3.00
C LEU A 93 -3.05 -31.78 1.94
N LEU A 94 -2.41 -31.81 0.76
CA LEU A 94 -2.75 -32.75 -0.33
C LEU A 94 -2.02 -34.09 -0.20
N SER A 95 -0.91 -34.14 0.53
CA SER A 95 -0.08 -35.35 0.69
C SER A 95 -0.57 -36.28 1.81
N SER A 96 -1.62 -35.91 2.55
CA SER A 96 -2.11 -36.66 3.72
C SER A 96 -3.21 -37.69 3.41
N ASP A 97 -3.50 -38.00 2.14
CA ASP A 97 -4.62 -38.89 1.76
C ASP A 97 -4.32 -39.89 0.62
N GLU A 98 -3.07 -40.35 0.47
CA GLU A 98 -2.73 -41.42 -0.49
C GLU A 98 -1.75 -42.41 0.14
N GLU A 99 -2.26 -43.29 1.00
CA GLU A 99 -1.63 -44.57 1.34
C GLU A 99 -2.72 -45.64 1.22
N ASP A 100 -2.86 -46.25 0.05
CA ASP A 100 -3.28 -47.65 -0.05
C ASP A 100 -2.53 -48.32 -1.22
N ASP A 101 -1.53 -49.07 -0.79
CA ASP A 101 -0.66 -50.01 -1.49
C ASP A 101 -1.45 -50.99 -2.39
N TYR A 102 -1.08 -51.11 -3.67
CA TYR A 102 -1.66 -52.08 -4.60
C TYR A 102 -0.55 -52.98 -5.16
N ASP A 103 -0.48 -54.21 -4.65
CA ASP A 103 0.32 -55.29 -5.24
C ASP A 103 -0.57 -56.50 -5.63
N GLY A 104 -0.38 -56.96 -6.87
CA GLY A 104 -0.34 -58.39 -7.24
C GLY A 104 -1.60 -59.26 -7.31
N GLU A 105 -2.17 -59.37 -8.52
CA GLU A 105 -2.58 -60.60 -9.25
C GLU A 105 -3.49 -61.73 -8.66
N THR A 106 -4.53 -62.05 -9.46
CA THR A 106 -5.05 -63.37 -9.89
C THR A 106 -6.11 -64.21 -9.11
N THR A 107 -7.21 -64.46 -9.84
CA THR A 107 -8.06 -65.68 -9.94
C THR A 107 -9.05 -66.12 -8.83
N GLU A 108 -10.34 -66.04 -9.21
CA GLU A 108 -11.41 -67.06 -9.13
C GLU A 108 -11.98 -67.57 -7.78
N SER A 109 -13.34 -67.72 -7.77
CA SER A 109 -14.16 -68.68 -6.98
C SER A 109 -15.08 -68.17 -5.85
N ARG A 110 -16.30 -67.83 -6.25
CA ARG A 110 -17.63 -68.14 -5.65
C ARG A 110 -17.68 -69.05 -4.39
N ALA A 111 -18.26 -68.56 -3.27
CA ALA A 111 -19.31 -69.26 -2.48
C ALA A 111 -19.89 -68.46 -1.27
N LYS A 112 -21.19 -68.16 -1.37
CA LYS A 112 -22.28 -68.17 -0.35
C LYS A 112 -21.94 -68.05 1.16
N LYS A 113 -22.51 -67.04 1.83
CA LYS A 113 -23.33 -67.25 3.06
C LYS A 113 -24.29 -66.09 3.36
N LYS A 114 -25.60 -66.37 3.28
CA LYS A 114 -26.68 -65.52 3.79
C LYS A 114 -26.60 -65.43 5.33
N ARG A 115 -26.70 -64.22 5.89
CA ARG A 115 -27.30 -64.00 7.22
C ARG A 115 -28.32 -62.88 7.12
N LYS A 116 -29.56 -63.24 7.40
CA LYS A 116 -30.75 -62.39 7.43
C LYS A 116 -30.78 -61.73 8.82
N ILE A 117 -30.62 -60.42 8.91
CA ILE A 117 -31.02 -59.65 10.09
C ILE A 117 -32.21 -58.80 9.69
N LYS A 118 -33.36 -59.18 10.25
CA LYS A 118 -34.61 -58.45 10.18
C LYS A 118 -34.51 -57.31 11.20
N GLY A 119 -34.58 -56.08 10.71
CA GLY A 119 -34.59 -54.87 11.54
C GLY A 119 -35.34 -53.78 10.79
N ASN A 120 -36.67 -53.89 10.75
CA ASN A 120 -37.54 -52.80 10.35
C ASN A 120 -37.68 -51.86 11.56
N ALA A 121 -37.06 -50.69 11.48
CA ALA A 121 -37.35 -49.58 12.38
C ALA A 121 -37.20 -48.27 11.60
N ASN A 122 -38.33 -47.73 11.14
CA ASN A 122 -38.44 -46.33 10.76
C ASN A 122 -38.17 -45.46 12.00
N PRO A 123 -37.15 -44.60 12.03
CA PRO A 123 -37.11 -43.53 12.99
C PRO A 123 -37.92 -42.36 12.44
N SER A 124 -39.07 -42.16 13.09
CA SER A 124 -39.81 -40.91 13.26
C SER A 124 -39.23 -39.66 12.55
N GLY A 125 -40.07 -38.99 11.76
CA GLY A 125 -39.79 -37.70 11.12
C GLY A 125 -39.38 -36.56 12.06
N SER A 126 -39.41 -36.77 13.38
CA SER A 126 -38.95 -35.82 14.41
C SER A 126 -37.45 -35.51 14.35
N GLY A 127 -36.60 -36.50 14.06
CA GLY A 127 -35.14 -36.29 13.97
C GLY A 127 -34.70 -35.46 12.74
N LYS A 128 -35.44 -35.57 11.63
CA LYS A 128 -35.19 -34.77 10.40
C LYS A 128 -35.52 -33.29 10.61
N LEU A 129 -36.55 -32.99 11.40
CA LEU A 129 -36.92 -31.62 11.76
C LEU A 129 -35.88 -30.99 12.69
N PHE A 130 -35.38 -31.74 13.67
CA PHE A 130 -34.34 -31.27 14.58
C PHE A 130 -33.00 -31.00 13.89
N ILE A 131 -32.57 -31.86 12.96
CA ILE A 131 -31.36 -31.63 12.15
C ILE A 131 -31.56 -30.42 11.23
N ARG A 132 -32.75 -30.26 10.63
CA ARG A 132 -33.07 -29.08 9.81
C ARG A 132 -33.05 -27.79 10.65
N GLU A 133 -33.46 -27.85 11.90
CA GLU A 133 -33.42 -26.73 12.84
C GLU A 133 -32.01 -26.37 13.30
N ILE A 134 -31.16 -27.38 13.60
CA ILE A 134 -29.74 -27.17 13.92
C ILE A 134 -29.00 -26.57 12.73
N MET A 135 -29.23 -27.10 11.52
CA MET A 135 -28.63 -26.55 10.30
C MET A 135 -29.09 -25.11 10.04
N GLY A 136 -30.37 -24.80 10.31
CA GLY A 136 -30.90 -23.45 10.26
C GLY A 136 -30.24 -22.50 11.26
N LYS A 137 -29.98 -22.96 12.49
CA LYS A 137 -29.23 -22.20 13.51
C LYS A 137 -27.77 -21.97 13.10
N LEU A 138 -27.10 -22.97 12.51
CA LEU A 138 -25.73 -22.84 12.01
C LEU A 138 -25.64 -21.86 10.84
N MET A 139 -26.56 -21.93 9.87
CA MET A 139 -26.63 -20.98 8.76
C MET A 139 -26.89 -19.55 9.25
N LYS A 140 -27.74 -19.39 10.27
CA LYS A 140 -27.99 -18.09 10.88
C LYS A 140 -26.76 -17.53 11.61
N GLN A 141 -26.05 -18.38 12.36
CA GLN A 141 -24.77 -18.00 13.00
C GLN A 141 -23.70 -17.60 11.96
N GLN A 142 -23.59 -18.34 10.86
CA GLN A 142 -22.66 -18.05 9.78
C GLN A 142 -22.95 -16.68 9.15
N LEU A 143 -24.23 -16.42 8.82
CA LEU A 143 -24.68 -15.15 8.25
C LEU A 143 -24.50 -13.96 9.22
N GLU A 144 -24.70 -14.17 10.52
CA GLU A 144 -24.47 -13.14 11.54
C GLU A 144 -23.00 -12.76 11.64
N MET A 145 -22.09 -13.75 11.63
CA MET A 145 -20.65 -13.50 11.58
C MET A 145 -20.27 -12.75 10.30
N GLU A 146 -20.73 -13.20 9.14
CA GLU A 146 -20.45 -12.54 7.85
C GLU A 146 -20.98 -11.10 7.82
N ASN A 147 -22.15 -10.83 8.37
CA ASN A 147 -22.68 -9.48 8.51
C ASN A 147 -21.86 -8.61 9.47
N GLN A 148 -21.36 -9.17 10.57
CA GLN A 148 -20.46 -8.44 11.46
C GLN A 148 -19.14 -8.09 10.75
N TRP A 149 -18.58 -9.03 9.98
CA TRP A 149 -17.39 -8.79 9.18
C TRP A 149 -17.61 -7.72 8.11
N LEU A 150 -18.74 -7.76 7.40
CA LEU A 150 -19.06 -6.78 6.37
C LEU A 150 -19.24 -5.38 6.98
N LYS A 151 -19.97 -5.26 8.09
CA LYS A 151 -20.14 -3.97 8.80
C LYS A 151 -18.82 -3.42 9.32
N ALA A 152 -17.99 -4.27 9.93
CA ALA A 152 -16.66 -3.85 10.40
C ALA A 152 -15.75 -3.43 9.25
N TYR A 153 -15.86 -4.10 8.09
CA TYR A 153 -15.14 -3.74 6.87
C TYR A 153 -15.62 -2.39 6.31
N GLU A 154 -16.94 -2.18 6.24
CA GLU A 154 -17.56 -0.95 5.77
C GLU A 154 -17.18 0.25 6.66
N GLU A 155 -17.24 0.09 7.98
CA GLU A 155 -16.79 1.12 8.94
C GLU A 155 -15.30 1.45 8.77
N LYS A 156 -14.46 0.45 8.51
CA LYS A 156 -13.04 0.67 8.19
C LYS A 156 -12.83 1.37 6.86
N GLU A 157 -13.69 1.11 5.88
CA GLU A 157 -13.68 1.82 4.60
C GLU A 157 -14.08 3.29 4.79
N GLU A 158 -15.10 3.55 5.59
CA GLU A 158 -15.54 4.89 5.96
C GLU A 158 -14.48 5.66 6.72
N GLU A 159 -13.82 5.03 7.69
CA GLU A 159 -12.70 5.62 8.42
C GLU A 159 -11.57 6.02 7.46
N ARG A 160 -11.28 5.20 6.44
CA ARG A 160 -10.31 5.57 5.40
C ARG A 160 -10.81 6.74 4.55
N ARG A 161 -12.09 6.72 4.13
CA ARG A 161 -12.67 7.81 3.33
C ARG A 161 -12.61 9.13 4.08
N ILE A 162 -12.97 9.15 5.37
CA ILE A 162 -12.91 10.33 6.22
C ILE A 162 -11.47 10.84 6.33
N LYS A 163 -10.50 9.98 6.65
CA LYS A 163 -9.08 10.37 6.70
C LYS A 163 -8.55 10.89 5.37
N GLU A 164 -9.00 10.31 4.26
CA GLU A 164 -8.63 10.80 2.93
C GLU A 164 -9.25 12.16 2.64
N MET A 165 -10.51 12.39 3.02
CA MET A 165 -11.16 13.71 2.89
C MET A 165 -10.49 14.76 3.78
N GLU A 166 -10.20 14.46 5.03
CA GLU A 166 -9.45 15.33 5.94
C GLU A 166 -8.06 15.66 5.35
N TRP A 167 -7.36 14.65 4.84
CA TRP A 167 -6.08 14.87 4.19
C TRP A 167 -6.21 15.77 2.95
N ARG A 168 -7.21 15.54 2.09
CA ARG A 168 -7.47 16.39 0.93
C ARG A 168 -7.78 17.84 1.32
N GLN A 169 -8.60 18.05 2.35
CA GLN A 169 -8.91 19.38 2.88
C GLN A 169 -7.66 20.08 3.41
N THR A 170 -6.87 19.41 4.24
CA THR A 170 -5.62 20.02 4.77
C THR A 170 -4.63 20.38 3.65
N MET A 171 -4.58 19.59 2.58
CA MET A 171 -3.74 19.90 1.41
C MET A 171 -4.27 21.10 0.62
N GLU A 172 -5.59 21.21 0.47
CA GLU A 172 -6.25 22.34 -0.17
C GLU A 172 -6.03 23.64 0.61
N ASP A 173 -6.17 23.61 1.93
CA ASP A 173 -5.93 24.77 2.80
C ASP A 173 -4.49 25.30 2.67
N LEU A 174 -3.50 24.40 2.68
CA LEU A 174 -2.09 24.78 2.50
C LEU A 174 -1.83 25.42 1.14
N GLU A 175 -2.42 24.90 0.06
CA GLU A 175 -2.26 25.49 -1.27
C GLU A 175 -2.99 26.83 -1.38
N ASN A 176 -4.17 26.96 -0.76
CA ASN A 176 -4.90 28.22 -0.67
C ASN A 176 -4.10 29.28 0.09
N GLU A 177 -3.47 28.93 1.22
CA GLU A 177 -2.58 29.84 1.95
C GLU A 177 -1.41 30.31 1.09
N ARG A 178 -0.79 29.39 0.35
CA ARG A 178 0.30 29.70 -0.58
C ARG A 178 -0.16 30.66 -1.69
N ILE A 179 -1.30 30.37 -2.33
CA ILE A 179 -1.90 31.21 -3.37
C ILE A 179 -2.25 32.60 -2.81
N MET A 180 -2.80 32.67 -1.60
CA MET A 180 -3.11 33.92 -0.92
C MET A 180 -1.86 34.76 -0.65
N MET A 181 -0.77 34.14 -0.19
CA MET A 181 0.50 34.84 0.02
C MET A 181 1.12 35.36 -1.28
N ASP A 182 1.09 34.53 -2.33
CA ASP A 182 1.57 34.90 -3.66
C ASP A 182 0.74 36.05 -4.27
N SER A 183 -0.58 35.99 -4.11
CA SER A 183 -1.50 37.04 -4.57
C SER A 183 -1.24 38.37 -3.86
N ARG A 184 -1.04 38.34 -2.54
CA ARG A 184 -0.66 39.53 -1.76
C ARG A 184 0.71 40.09 -2.17
N TRP A 185 1.66 39.22 -2.53
CA TRP A 185 2.97 39.66 -3.02
C TRP A 185 2.85 40.33 -4.38
N ARG A 186 2.13 39.71 -5.32
CA ARG A 186 1.84 40.29 -6.64
C ARG A 186 1.09 41.61 -6.54
N GLU A 187 0.11 41.72 -5.65
CA GLU A 187 -0.61 42.98 -5.42
C GLU A 187 0.35 44.08 -4.92
N ARG A 188 1.23 43.76 -3.97
CA ARG A 188 2.26 44.72 -3.55
C ARG A 188 3.18 45.10 -4.71
N GLU A 189 3.69 44.14 -5.47
CA GLU A 189 4.54 44.43 -6.63
C GLU A 189 3.83 45.29 -7.68
N GLU A 190 2.57 45.01 -7.98
CA GLU A 190 1.75 45.82 -8.88
C GLU A 190 1.65 47.26 -8.37
N GLN A 191 1.43 47.44 -7.06
CA GLN A 191 1.44 48.77 -6.43
C GLN A 191 2.79 49.47 -6.55
N TRP A 192 3.90 48.72 -6.49
CA TRP A 192 5.24 49.29 -6.76
C TRP A 192 5.38 49.68 -8.23
N ARG A 193 4.94 48.82 -9.16
CA ARG A 193 4.97 49.07 -10.60
C ARG A 193 4.15 50.30 -10.97
N ILE A 194 2.92 50.42 -10.49
CA ILE A 194 2.05 51.59 -10.72
C ILE A 194 2.72 52.88 -10.20
N ARG A 195 3.37 52.84 -9.04
CA ARG A 195 4.10 54.01 -8.53
C ARG A 195 5.32 54.37 -9.38
N GLU A 196 5.98 53.39 -9.97
CA GLU A 196 7.09 53.61 -10.87
C GLU A 196 6.61 54.12 -12.24
N GLU A 197 5.56 53.53 -12.80
CA GLU A 197 4.92 53.98 -14.04
C GLU A 197 4.42 55.41 -13.91
N THR A 198 3.73 55.77 -12.82
CA THR A 198 3.30 57.16 -12.58
C THR A 198 4.48 58.13 -12.40
N ARG A 199 5.65 57.68 -11.96
CA ARG A 199 6.89 58.49 -11.98
C ARG A 199 7.44 58.62 -13.39
N ALA A 200 7.50 57.52 -14.13
CA ALA A 200 7.97 57.48 -15.51
C ALA A 200 7.11 58.35 -16.43
N GLU A 201 5.77 58.29 -16.30
CA GLU A 201 4.82 59.13 -17.02
C GLU A 201 5.07 60.63 -16.75
N LYS A 202 5.30 61.01 -15.50
CA LYS A 202 5.64 62.40 -15.15
C LYS A 202 6.96 62.84 -15.78
N MET A 203 7.97 61.98 -15.75
CA MET A 203 9.26 62.24 -16.40
C MET A 203 9.09 62.37 -17.92
N ASP A 204 8.30 61.50 -18.55
CA ASP A 204 8.04 61.50 -19.98
C ASP A 204 7.28 62.76 -20.43
N VAL A 205 6.30 63.21 -19.65
CA VAL A 205 5.60 64.49 -19.87
C VAL A 205 6.57 65.67 -19.84
N LEU A 206 7.51 65.68 -18.88
CA LEU A 206 8.52 66.74 -18.78
C LEU A 206 9.51 66.70 -19.95
N ILE A 207 10.01 65.53 -20.30
CA ILE A 207 10.91 65.33 -21.45
C ILE A 207 10.21 65.80 -22.73
N THR A 208 8.97 65.38 -22.96
CA THR A 208 8.15 65.79 -24.10
C THR A 208 7.95 67.31 -24.13
N ALA A 209 7.66 67.94 -22.99
CA ALA A 209 7.51 69.39 -22.90
C ALA A 209 8.82 70.14 -23.21
N LEU A 210 9.98 69.62 -22.78
CA LEU A 210 11.29 70.19 -23.09
C LEU A 210 11.65 70.03 -24.57
N LEU A 211 11.45 68.84 -25.14
CA LEU A 211 11.67 68.59 -26.57
C LEU A 211 10.81 69.51 -27.43
N ASN A 212 9.54 69.72 -27.06
CA ASN A 212 8.63 70.64 -27.75
C ASN A 212 9.03 72.13 -27.65
N LYS A 213 9.87 72.51 -26.69
CA LYS A 213 10.44 73.87 -26.62
C LYS A 213 11.66 74.00 -27.51
N LEU A 214 12.58 73.03 -27.44
CA LEU A 214 13.76 72.97 -28.29
C LEU A 214 13.37 72.99 -29.79
N THR A 215 12.37 72.21 -30.18
CA THR A 215 11.91 72.20 -31.58
C THR A 215 11.21 73.48 -32.03
N ARG A 216 10.73 74.32 -31.11
CA ARG A 216 10.17 75.65 -31.43
C ARG A 216 11.23 76.73 -31.48
N ASP A 217 12.28 76.61 -30.67
CA ASP A 217 13.41 77.55 -30.67
C ASP A 217 14.33 77.34 -31.89
N ASP A 218 14.29 76.16 -32.51
CA ASP A 218 15.03 75.80 -33.75
C ASP A 218 14.29 76.17 -35.06
N MET A 219 13.06 76.71 -35.01
CA MET A 219 12.27 77.19 -36.17
C MET A 219 12.14 78.72 -36.18
#